data_AF-A0A6M0G170-F1
#
_entry.id   AF-A0A6M0G170-F1
#
_cell.length_a   1.000
_cell.length_b   1.000
_cell.length_c   1.000
_cell.angle_alpha   90.00
_cell.angle_beta   90.00
_cell.angle_gamma   90.00
#
_symmetry.space_group_name_H-M   'P 1'
#
loop_
_entity.id
_entity.type
_entity.pdbx_description
1 polymer ?
#
loop_
_entity_poly.entity_id
_entity_poly.type
_entity_poly.pdbx_seq_one_letter_code
_entity_poly.pdbx_strand_id
1 'polypeptide(L)'
;MEFSLLLILLGLLLGLITYFTVKNSVASITRTPVWLLWLVMMTPPLVLTGWTLLYNEPPPRNVILGTILVCPLLYWLLINWGRREPQKLRAKEDSIQSALPDTQPKEQPVVEESKLRPINKQEETELRNCFPWGVYYLQNVEYRPQAVLCRGKLRTNPDTAYQTVRKNIEAEFGDRFFLIFQESLNGKPFFALVPNPQAKATAEVESQSVTRPGLALGLLLITLFTTTVVGAKLAGVDEESLQSTPIILRQGLPYAISLMAILGIHELGHYLAATYYQIRTTLPYCIPIPFLPGTLGAFIQMRSPVPHRKALFDIGIAGPLAGLLITIPLLMWGLAHSEVVELTEKSRLWTFASLDPRFSFLLTLFSKWFVSDFEVGKAIALNPVAIAAYIGLIVTAFNLMPVGQLDGGHIVHAMLGQRTAVVIGQVTRFLMLLLVLLERDLLIWAVILLFMPVADEPALNDVSELDNWRDALGFLALVILVSIVLPPPGTVTQMLNI
;
A
#
# COMPACT_ATOMS: atom_id res chain seq x y z
N MET A 1 13.49 5.42 -30.88
CA MET A 1 12.23 4.80 -31.37
C MET A 1 11.56 3.95 -30.28
N GLU A 2 12.32 3.13 -29.55
CA GLU A 2 11.78 2.32 -28.44
C GLU A 2 11.22 3.14 -27.26
N PHE A 3 11.89 4.25 -26.89
CA PHE A 3 11.43 5.12 -25.78
C PHE A 3 10.08 5.79 -26.04
N SER A 4 9.85 6.29 -27.26
CA SER A 4 8.58 6.90 -27.66
C SER A 4 7.45 5.87 -27.70
N LEU A 5 7.75 4.64 -28.15
CA LEU A 5 6.79 3.54 -28.16
C LEU A 5 6.40 3.12 -26.73
N LEU A 6 7.37 3.06 -25.82
CA LEU A 6 7.17 2.77 -24.41
C LEU A 6 6.31 3.85 -23.72
N LEU A 7 6.55 5.13 -24.00
CA LEU A 7 5.75 6.24 -23.47
C LEU A 7 4.29 6.20 -23.95
N ILE A 8 4.07 5.85 -25.22
CA ILE A 8 2.72 5.70 -25.78
C ILE A 8 2.02 4.49 -25.15
N LEU A 9 2.71 3.35 -25.03
CA LEU A 9 2.17 2.14 -24.39
C LEU A 9 1.81 2.39 -22.92
N LEU A 10 2.70 3.08 -22.18
CA LEU A 10 2.48 3.48 -20.80
C LEU A 10 1.29 4.43 -20.69
N GLY A 11 1.16 5.41 -21.60
CA GLY A 11 0.04 6.33 -21.64
C GLY A 11 -1.31 5.65 -21.90
N LEU A 12 -1.34 4.65 -22.80
CA LEU A 12 -2.54 3.85 -23.08
C LEU A 12 -2.92 2.98 -21.88
N LEU A 13 -1.95 2.30 -21.27
CA LEU A 13 -2.15 1.46 -20.09
C LEU A 13 -2.64 2.30 -18.90
N LEU A 14 -2.01 3.46 -18.67
CA LEU A 14 -2.41 4.43 -17.67
C LEU A 14 -3.83 4.95 -17.92
N GLY A 15 -4.17 5.27 -19.17
CA GLY A 15 -5.52 5.69 -19.58
C GLY A 15 -6.58 4.64 -19.28
N LEU A 16 -6.28 3.37 -19.51
CA LEU A 16 -7.21 2.27 -19.25
C LEU A 16 -7.40 2.03 -17.75
N ILE A 17 -6.31 1.97 -16.98
CA ILE A 17 -6.35 1.80 -15.52
C ILE A 17 -7.11 2.95 -14.86
N THR A 18 -6.78 4.19 -15.21
CA THR A 18 -7.42 5.39 -14.65
C THR A 18 -8.93 5.41 -14.91
N TYR A 19 -9.38 4.96 -16.08
CA TYR A 19 -10.80 4.90 -16.41
C TYR A 19 -11.54 3.90 -15.52
N PHE A 20 -11.00 2.68 -15.36
CA PHE A 20 -11.59 1.67 -14.48
C PHE A 20 -11.58 2.09 -13.01
N THR A 21 -10.49 2.71 -12.54
CA THR A 21 -10.41 3.22 -11.17
C THR A 21 -11.47 4.28 -10.91
N VAL A 22 -11.63 5.29 -11.77
CA VAL A 22 -12.65 6.35 -11.59
C VAL A 22 -14.07 5.75 -11.68
N LYS A 23 -14.29 4.81 -12.60
CA LYS A 23 -15.57 4.10 -12.73
C LYS A 23 -15.93 3.36 -11.45
N ASN A 24 -14.99 2.65 -10.84
CA ASN A 24 -15.27 1.80 -9.67
C ASN A 24 -15.31 2.59 -8.36
N SER A 25 -14.50 3.65 -8.23
CA SER A 25 -14.35 4.41 -6.98
C SER A 25 -15.31 5.60 -6.84
N VAL A 26 -15.64 6.29 -7.94
CA VAL A 26 -16.34 7.59 -7.88
C VAL A 26 -17.74 7.57 -8.49
N ALA A 27 -18.08 6.59 -9.34
CA ALA A 27 -19.39 6.54 -10.00
C ALA A 27 -20.60 6.44 -9.03
N SER A 28 -20.39 5.93 -7.81
CA SER A 28 -21.42 5.85 -6.77
C SER A 28 -21.59 7.16 -5.98
N ILE A 29 -20.60 8.05 -6.02
CA ILE A 29 -20.48 9.23 -5.14
C ILE A 29 -20.99 10.51 -5.82
N THR A 30 -20.87 10.60 -7.14
CA THR A 30 -21.20 11.81 -7.92
C THR A 30 -22.09 11.52 -9.14
N ARG A 31 -22.80 12.54 -9.61
CA ARG A 31 -23.56 12.55 -10.88
C ARG A 31 -22.70 12.97 -12.07
N THR A 32 -21.49 13.49 -11.84
CA THR A 32 -20.59 13.84 -12.94
C THR A 32 -20.22 12.60 -13.75
N PRO A 33 -20.28 12.67 -15.09
CA PRO A 33 -19.99 11.51 -15.92
C PRO A 33 -18.53 11.07 -15.78
N VAL A 34 -18.32 9.76 -15.70
CA VAL A 34 -17.00 9.12 -15.47
C VAL A 34 -15.98 9.54 -16.51
N TRP A 35 -16.36 9.68 -17.77
CA TRP A 35 -15.46 10.09 -18.86
C TRP A 35 -14.87 11.49 -18.65
N LEU A 36 -15.63 12.41 -18.03
CA LEU A 36 -15.19 13.77 -17.77
C LEU A 36 -14.18 13.82 -16.62
N LEU A 37 -14.47 13.11 -15.54
CA LEU A 37 -13.55 12.96 -14.41
C LEU A 37 -12.25 12.27 -14.83
N TRP A 38 -12.36 11.24 -15.66
CA TRP A 38 -11.23 10.56 -16.27
C TRP A 38 -10.38 11.51 -17.13
N LEU A 39 -11.01 12.30 -17.99
CA LEU A 39 -10.31 13.25 -18.86
C LEU A 39 -9.52 14.30 -18.08
N VAL A 40 -10.10 14.81 -16.98
CA VAL A 40 -9.43 15.77 -16.09
C VAL A 40 -8.24 15.11 -15.35
N MET A 41 -8.37 13.85 -14.96
CA MET A 41 -7.30 13.12 -14.28
C MET A 41 -6.17 12.70 -15.23
N MET A 42 -6.48 12.44 -16.51
CA MET A 42 -5.52 12.10 -17.56
C MET A 42 -4.90 13.32 -18.23
N THR A 43 -5.38 14.54 -17.99
CA THR A 43 -4.84 15.73 -18.66
C THR A 43 -3.37 15.97 -18.32
N PRO A 44 -2.90 15.88 -17.06
CA PRO A 44 -1.48 16.04 -16.74
C PRO A 44 -0.58 15.04 -17.48
N PRO A 45 -0.78 13.70 -17.39
CA PRO A 45 0.09 12.78 -18.11
C PRO A 45 0.00 12.94 -19.63
N LEU A 46 -1.17 13.23 -20.21
CA LEU A 46 -1.31 13.45 -21.66
C LEU A 46 -0.59 14.71 -22.15
N VAL A 47 -0.72 15.83 -21.44
CA VAL A 47 -0.06 17.09 -21.81
C VAL A 47 1.46 16.97 -21.66
N LEU A 48 1.92 16.36 -20.57
CA LEU A 48 3.35 16.18 -20.32
C LEU A 48 3.99 15.22 -21.33
N THR A 49 3.35 14.08 -21.56
CA THR A 49 3.80 13.09 -22.55
C THR A 49 3.76 13.66 -23.96
N GLY A 50 2.67 14.33 -24.33
CA GLY A 50 2.52 14.98 -25.64
C GLY A 50 3.60 16.03 -25.88
N TRP A 51 3.92 16.86 -24.89
CA TRP A 51 5.01 17.83 -24.99
C TRP A 51 6.35 17.17 -25.26
N THR A 52 6.68 16.13 -24.49
CA THR A 52 7.95 15.40 -24.68
C THR A 52 8.05 14.73 -26.06
N LEU A 53 6.93 14.25 -26.62
CA LEU A 53 6.90 13.62 -27.94
C LEU A 53 6.97 14.64 -29.09
N LEU A 54 6.38 15.82 -28.92
CA LEU A 54 6.33 16.87 -29.94
C LEU A 54 7.63 17.67 -30.02
N TYR A 55 8.23 17.99 -28.87
CA TYR A 55 9.37 18.91 -28.81
C TYR A 55 10.70 18.21 -28.50
N ASN A 56 10.70 16.91 -28.20
CA ASN A 56 11.88 16.17 -27.71
C ASN A 56 12.59 16.82 -26.51
N GLU A 57 11.90 17.73 -25.82
CA GLU A 57 12.38 18.49 -24.69
C GLU A 57 11.41 18.32 -23.51
N PRO A 58 11.89 18.42 -22.27
CA PRO A 58 11.01 18.38 -21.11
C PRO A 58 10.05 19.58 -21.11
N PRO A 59 8.76 19.39 -20.74
CA PRO A 59 7.81 20.48 -20.64
C PRO A 59 8.30 21.59 -19.70
N PRO A 60 8.03 22.86 -20.04
CA PRO A 60 8.48 23.99 -19.24
C PRO A 60 7.75 24.00 -17.89
N ARG A 61 8.43 24.52 -16.87
CA ARG A 61 8.00 24.42 -15.46
C ARG A 61 6.60 24.99 -15.22
N ASN A 62 6.19 26.02 -15.95
CA ASN A 62 4.86 26.62 -15.89
C ASN A 62 3.74 25.69 -16.41
N VAL A 63 3.99 24.90 -17.47
CA VAL A 63 3.02 23.92 -18.01
C VAL A 63 2.85 22.75 -17.06
N ILE A 64 3.96 22.29 -16.46
CA ILE A 64 3.95 21.27 -15.41
C ILE A 64 3.14 21.76 -14.20
N LEU A 65 3.45 22.95 -13.68
CA LEU A 65 2.74 23.55 -12.54
C LEU A 65 1.26 23.77 -12.84
N GLY A 66 0.92 24.31 -14.00
CA GLY A 66 -0.46 24.56 -14.39
C GLY A 66 -1.28 23.28 -14.41
N THR A 67 -0.78 22.21 -15.03
CA THR A 67 -1.49 20.93 -15.11
C THR A 67 -1.60 20.24 -13.75
N ILE A 68 -0.55 20.23 -12.94
CA ILE A 68 -0.55 19.59 -11.61
C ILE A 68 -1.41 20.34 -10.59
N LEU A 69 -1.54 21.67 -10.67
CA LEU A 69 -2.40 22.43 -9.76
C LEU A 69 -3.87 22.47 -10.22
N VAL A 70 -4.10 22.70 -11.51
CA VAL A 70 -5.45 22.96 -12.04
C VAL A 70 -6.25 21.66 -12.15
N CYS A 71 -5.65 20.56 -12.60
CA CYS A 71 -6.40 19.31 -12.83
C CYS A 71 -6.93 18.68 -11.53
N PRO A 72 -6.18 18.59 -10.42
CA PRO A 72 -6.73 18.10 -9.15
C PRO A 72 -7.79 19.03 -8.57
N LEU A 73 -7.63 20.35 -8.70
CA LEU A 73 -8.63 21.33 -8.27
C LEU A 73 -9.94 21.17 -9.06
N LEU A 74 -9.86 21.04 -10.38
CA LEU A 74 -11.01 20.80 -11.25
C LEU A 74 -11.67 19.45 -10.95
N TYR A 75 -10.88 18.40 -10.73
CA TYR A 75 -11.37 17.08 -10.35
C TYR A 75 -12.16 17.15 -9.03
N TRP A 76 -11.62 17.82 -8.03
CA TRP A 76 -12.28 18.04 -6.74
C TRP A 76 -13.57 18.86 -6.88
N LEU A 77 -13.55 19.94 -7.65
CA LEU A 77 -14.73 20.77 -7.92
C LEU A 77 -15.84 19.98 -8.62
N LEU A 78 -15.49 19.18 -9.65
CA LEU A 78 -16.44 18.34 -10.38
C LEU A 78 -17.10 17.31 -9.45
N ILE A 79 -16.34 16.65 -8.60
CA ILE A 79 -16.90 15.72 -7.62
C ILE A 79 -17.81 16.44 -6.63
N ASN A 80 -17.42 17.63 -6.16
CA ASN A 80 -18.19 18.36 -5.16
C ASN A 80 -19.50 18.92 -5.74
N TRP A 81 -19.48 19.41 -6.99
CA TRP A 81 -20.68 19.87 -7.69
C TRP A 81 -21.65 18.74 -8.05
N GLY A 82 -21.12 17.56 -8.41
CA GLY A 82 -21.96 16.41 -8.73
C GLY A 82 -22.31 15.53 -7.53
N ARG A 83 -21.85 15.86 -6.32
CA ARG A 83 -21.99 15.01 -5.14
C ARG A 83 -23.44 14.68 -4.88
N ARG A 84 -23.77 13.39 -4.82
CA ARG A 84 -25.11 12.93 -4.49
C ARG A 84 -25.34 13.22 -3.00
N GLU A 85 -26.32 14.05 -2.66
CA GLU A 85 -26.77 14.12 -1.27
C GLU A 85 -27.29 12.73 -0.85
N PRO A 86 -26.97 12.25 0.36
CA PRO A 86 -27.55 11.03 0.88
C PRO A 86 -29.06 11.22 0.95
N GLN A 87 -29.80 10.47 0.13
CA GLN A 87 -31.25 10.55 0.01
C GLN A 87 -31.92 10.34 1.37
N LYS A 88 -32.23 11.43 2.07
CA LYS A 88 -33.18 11.47 3.18
C LYS A 88 -34.56 11.13 2.63
N LEU A 89 -35.15 10.06 3.15
CA LEU A 89 -36.60 9.88 3.40
C LEU A 89 -37.52 10.84 2.62
N ARG A 90 -37.97 10.45 1.42
CA ARG A 90 -39.15 11.04 0.77
C ARG A 90 -39.83 10.21 -0.32
N ALA A 91 -39.41 8.98 -0.57
CA ALA A 91 -40.04 8.09 -1.56
C ALA A 91 -40.89 6.97 -0.93
N LYS A 92 -41.49 7.23 0.25
CA LYS A 92 -42.36 6.26 0.94
C LYS A 92 -43.75 6.79 1.28
N GLU A 93 -44.15 7.95 0.76
CA GLU A 93 -45.50 8.51 0.93
C GLU A 93 -46.36 8.46 -0.35
N ASP A 94 -45.77 8.38 -1.55
CA ASP A 94 -46.56 8.38 -2.80
C ASP A 94 -47.01 6.99 -3.29
N SER A 95 -46.63 5.90 -2.63
CA SER A 95 -46.94 4.54 -3.09
C SER A 95 -48.03 3.81 -2.30
N ILE A 96 -48.80 4.50 -1.45
CA ILE A 96 -49.90 3.89 -0.66
C ILE A 96 -51.30 4.18 -1.25
N GLN A 97 -51.43 4.97 -2.30
CA GLN A 97 -52.73 5.27 -2.93
C GLN A 97 -52.82 4.87 -4.40
N SER A 98 -52.86 3.57 -4.68
CA SER A 98 -53.66 3.02 -5.78
C SER A 98 -53.67 1.49 -5.70
N ALA A 99 -54.85 0.95 -5.40
CA ALA A 99 -55.14 -0.47 -5.21
C ALA A 99 -55.22 -1.26 -6.54
N LEU A 100 -54.67 -2.49 -6.52
CA LEU A 100 -55.17 -3.80 -7.02
C LEU A 100 -55.83 -3.93 -8.43
N PRO A 101 -55.94 -5.15 -9.00
CA PRO A 101 -54.86 -6.00 -9.52
C PRO A 101 -55.14 -6.39 -11.00
N ASP A 102 -54.13 -6.65 -11.82
CA ASP A 102 -54.39 -7.47 -13.00
C ASP A 102 -53.24 -8.38 -13.46
N THR A 103 -53.71 -9.51 -13.94
CA THR A 103 -53.11 -10.79 -14.25
C THR A 103 -52.04 -10.76 -15.36
N GLN A 104 -50.87 -11.36 -15.12
CA GLN A 104 -50.22 -12.40 -15.97
C GLN A 104 -48.67 -12.47 -15.78
N PRO A 105 -48.07 -13.67 -15.90
CA PRO A 105 -46.71 -13.95 -15.47
C PRO A 105 -45.69 -13.54 -16.54
N LYS A 106 -44.76 -12.65 -16.20
CA LYS A 106 -43.52 -12.46 -16.96
C LYS A 106 -42.36 -12.91 -16.09
N GLU A 107 -41.78 -14.03 -16.49
CA GLU A 107 -40.43 -14.45 -16.10
C GLU A 107 -39.48 -13.26 -16.29
N GLN A 108 -38.93 -12.79 -15.17
CA GLN A 108 -37.76 -11.92 -15.14
C GLN A 108 -36.61 -12.75 -14.56
N PRO A 109 -35.39 -12.61 -15.11
CA PRO A 109 -34.25 -13.38 -14.67
C PRO A 109 -33.95 -13.05 -13.21
N VAL A 110 -33.72 -14.09 -12.42
CA VAL A 110 -33.29 -14.02 -11.02
C VAL A 110 -32.05 -13.14 -10.91
N VAL A 111 -32.26 -11.88 -10.56
CA VAL A 111 -31.21 -11.05 -10.00
C VAL A 111 -30.93 -11.66 -8.64
N GLU A 112 -29.76 -12.29 -8.49
CA GLU A 112 -29.25 -12.76 -7.20
C GLU A 112 -29.03 -11.52 -6.30
N GLU A 113 -30.11 -11.05 -5.67
CA GLU A 113 -30.09 -10.03 -4.64
C GLU A 113 -29.24 -10.52 -3.47
N SER A 114 -28.37 -9.63 -3.00
CA SER A 114 -27.61 -9.68 -1.75
C SER A 114 -28.28 -10.56 -0.67
N LYS A 115 -27.61 -11.67 -0.32
CA LYS A 115 -28.02 -12.69 0.67
C LYS A 115 -27.91 -12.19 2.12
N LEU A 116 -28.56 -11.07 2.45
CA LEU A 116 -28.95 -10.78 3.82
C LEU A 116 -30.44 -11.09 3.94
N ARG A 117 -30.78 -12.20 4.60
CA ARG A 117 -32.13 -12.30 5.17
C ARG A 117 -32.18 -11.21 6.26
N PRO A 118 -33.16 -10.28 6.22
CA PRO A 118 -33.31 -9.32 7.30
C PRO A 118 -33.39 -10.08 8.62
N ILE A 119 -32.60 -9.64 9.61
CA ILE A 119 -32.68 -10.17 10.98
C ILE A 119 -34.15 -10.07 11.41
N ASN A 120 -34.77 -11.21 11.74
CA ASN A 120 -36.16 -11.21 12.18
C ASN A 120 -36.29 -10.42 13.50
N LYS A 121 -37.47 -9.91 13.85
CA LYS A 121 -37.69 -9.21 15.14
C LYS A 121 -37.18 -9.99 16.37
N GLN A 122 -37.21 -11.32 16.28
CA GLN A 122 -36.67 -12.21 17.29
C GLN A 122 -35.12 -12.17 17.33
N GLU A 123 -34.46 -12.35 16.19
CA GLU A 123 -33.00 -12.23 16.07
C GLU A 123 -32.50 -10.81 16.46
N GLU A 124 -33.31 -9.75 16.28
CA GLU A 124 -32.95 -8.40 16.78
C GLU A 124 -32.96 -8.35 18.31
N THR A 125 -33.89 -9.06 18.95
CA THR A 125 -33.97 -9.12 20.41
C THR A 125 -32.79 -9.90 20.97
N GLU A 126 -32.45 -11.03 20.36
CA GLU A 126 -31.26 -11.84 20.64
C GLU A 126 -29.99 -10.99 20.47
N LEU A 127 -29.87 -10.26 19.35
CA LEU A 127 -28.76 -9.34 19.10
C LEU A 127 -28.65 -8.26 20.17
N ARG A 128 -29.76 -7.68 20.62
CA ARG A 128 -29.76 -6.67 21.70
C ARG A 128 -29.27 -7.25 23.02
N ASN A 129 -29.60 -8.51 23.32
CA ASN A 129 -29.14 -9.20 24.52
C ASN A 129 -27.62 -9.46 24.51
N CYS A 130 -26.99 -9.52 23.32
CA CYS A 130 -25.54 -9.64 23.20
C CYS A 130 -24.76 -8.40 23.71
N PHE A 131 -25.43 -7.27 23.99
CA PHE A 131 -24.81 -6.02 24.45
C PHE A 131 -25.21 -5.68 25.91
N PRO A 132 -24.43 -6.15 26.92
CA PRO A 132 -24.70 -5.82 28.32
C PRO A 132 -24.60 -4.32 28.59
N TRP A 133 -25.55 -3.77 29.35
CA TRP A 133 -25.61 -2.34 29.67
C TRP A 133 -24.33 -1.79 30.32
N GLY A 134 -23.70 -2.58 31.20
CA GLY A 134 -22.45 -2.20 31.88
C GLY A 134 -21.21 -2.20 30.98
N VAL A 135 -21.31 -2.78 29.77
CA VAL A 135 -20.21 -2.93 28.82
C VAL A 135 -20.41 -1.94 27.66
N TYR A 136 -21.54 -2.05 26.98
CA TYR A 136 -21.90 -1.20 25.85
C TYR A 136 -23.41 -0.99 25.82
N TYR A 137 -23.84 0.25 26.06
CA TYR A 137 -25.25 0.61 26.04
C TYR A 137 -25.73 0.80 24.61
N LEU A 138 -26.30 -0.25 24.02
CA LEU A 138 -26.87 -0.22 22.67
C LEU A 138 -28.12 0.68 22.62
N GLN A 139 -28.09 1.68 21.73
CA GLN A 139 -29.16 2.67 21.58
C GLN A 139 -29.97 2.45 20.30
N ASN A 140 -29.30 2.19 19.19
CA ASN A 140 -29.93 2.06 17.88
C ASN A 140 -29.26 0.96 17.06
N VAL A 141 -30.07 0.19 16.35
CA VAL A 141 -29.62 -0.83 15.40
C VAL A 141 -30.08 -0.37 14.02
N GLU A 142 -29.12 -0.06 13.14
CA GLU A 142 -29.39 0.41 11.79
C GLU A 142 -29.03 -0.67 10.77
N TYR A 143 -29.99 -1.06 9.95
CA TYR A 143 -29.81 -2.06 8.91
C TYR A 143 -29.28 -1.41 7.64
N ARG A 144 -28.12 -1.88 7.15
CA ARG A 144 -27.55 -1.52 5.86
C ARG A 144 -27.49 -2.77 4.95
N PRO A 145 -27.46 -2.61 3.61
CA PRO A 145 -27.49 -3.73 2.67
C PRO A 145 -26.33 -4.72 2.78
N GLN A 146 -25.27 -4.39 3.51
CA GLN A 146 -24.06 -5.19 3.67
C GLN A 146 -23.63 -5.34 5.14
N ALA A 147 -24.32 -4.69 6.09
CA ALA A 147 -23.92 -4.70 7.50
C ALA A 147 -25.08 -4.29 8.42
N VAL A 148 -25.05 -4.74 9.67
CA VAL A 148 -25.93 -4.28 10.74
C VAL A 148 -25.12 -3.41 11.69
N LEU A 149 -25.49 -2.14 11.82
CA LEU A 149 -24.75 -1.15 12.62
C LEU A 149 -25.40 -0.99 14.00
N CYS A 150 -24.68 -1.39 15.03
CA CYS A 150 -25.07 -1.35 16.44
C CYS A 150 -24.47 -0.11 17.13
N ARG A 151 -25.21 1.00 17.13
CA ARG A 151 -24.77 2.27 17.72
C ARG A 151 -25.20 2.40 19.18
N GLY A 152 -24.30 2.93 20.01
CA GLY A 152 -24.50 3.00 21.44
C GLY A 152 -23.44 3.83 22.15
N LYS A 153 -23.33 3.63 23.46
CA LYS A 153 -22.30 4.26 24.30
C LYS A 153 -21.44 3.19 24.96
N LEU A 154 -20.14 3.26 24.72
CA LEU A 154 -19.14 2.47 25.41
C LEU A 154 -19.08 2.85 26.90
N ARG A 155 -19.03 1.86 27.79
CA ARG A 155 -19.02 2.07 29.24
C ARG A 155 -17.86 1.41 29.98
N THR A 156 -17.08 0.60 29.28
CA THR A 156 -15.88 -0.07 29.80
C THR A 156 -14.72 0.12 28.81
N ASN A 157 -13.56 -0.46 29.11
CA ASN A 157 -12.42 -0.46 28.21
C ASN A 157 -12.79 -1.09 26.84
N PRO A 158 -12.37 -0.49 25.70
CA PRO A 158 -12.62 -0.99 24.35
C PRO A 158 -12.33 -2.49 24.15
N ASP A 159 -11.21 -3.00 24.67
CA ASP A 159 -10.80 -4.40 24.51
C ASP A 159 -11.76 -5.34 25.24
N THR A 160 -12.08 -5.03 26.49
CA THR A 160 -13.04 -5.81 27.30
C THR A 160 -14.43 -5.78 26.67
N ALA A 161 -14.84 -4.63 26.14
CA ALA A 161 -16.12 -4.50 25.45
C ALA A 161 -16.18 -5.36 24.19
N TYR A 162 -15.14 -5.30 23.36
CA TYR A 162 -15.06 -6.08 22.15
C TYR A 162 -15.10 -7.59 22.45
N GLN A 163 -14.28 -8.07 23.38
CA GLN A 163 -14.24 -9.49 23.74
C GLN A 163 -15.58 -9.99 24.30
N THR A 164 -16.24 -9.19 25.14
CA THR A 164 -17.53 -9.57 25.73
C THR A 164 -18.63 -9.67 24.67
N VAL A 165 -18.75 -8.64 23.82
CA VAL A 165 -19.76 -8.62 22.75
C VAL A 165 -19.48 -9.70 21.71
N ARG A 166 -18.21 -9.90 21.33
CA ARG A 166 -17.78 -10.97 20.42
C ARG A 166 -18.21 -12.33 20.93
N LYS A 167 -17.89 -12.66 22.19
CA LYS A 167 -18.26 -13.94 22.81
C LYS A 167 -19.77 -14.17 22.83
N ASN A 168 -20.55 -13.12 23.12
CA ASN A 168 -22.01 -13.21 23.14
C ASN A 168 -22.60 -13.42 21.73
N ILE A 169 -22.04 -12.74 20.72
CA ILE A 169 -22.49 -12.88 19.33
C ILE A 169 -22.08 -14.25 18.77
N GLU A 170 -20.87 -14.73 19.04
CA GLU A 170 -20.42 -16.07 18.64
C GLU A 170 -21.27 -17.17 19.30
N ALA A 171 -21.69 -16.99 20.55
CA ALA A 171 -22.57 -17.94 21.24
C ALA A 171 -23.98 -18.01 20.64
N GLU A 172 -24.53 -16.88 20.18
CA GLU A 172 -25.90 -16.79 19.67
C GLU A 172 -26.00 -17.04 18.15
N PHE A 173 -25.07 -16.49 17.38
CA PHE A 173 -25.10 -16.49 15.91
C PHE A 173 -24.00 -17.36 15.28
N GLY A 174 -23.10 -17.95 16.07
CA GLY A 174 -21.95 -18.70 15.56
C GLY A 174 -21.03 -17.84 14.69
N ASP A 175 -20.37 -18.48 13.71
CA ASP A 175 -19.45 -17.79 12.80
C ASP A 175 -20.13 -17.01 11.67
N ARG A 176 -21.47 -16.84 11.70
CA ARG A 176 -22.24 -16.22 10.61
C ARG A 176 -21.81 -14.78 10.30
N PHE A 177 -21.28 -14.05 11.27
CA PHE A 177 -20.93 -12.65 11.14
C PHE A 177 -19.53 -12.36 11.66
N PHE A 178 -18.79 -11.52 10.93
CA PHE A 178 -17.65 -10.80 11.48
C PHE A 178 -18.16 -9.62 12.31
N LEU A 179 -17.72 -9.57 13.57
CA LEU A 179 -17.94 -8.42 14.43
C LEU A 179 -16.81 -7.42 14.23
N ILE A 180 -17.15 -6.23 13.76
CA ILE A 180 -16.21 -5.13 13.56
C ILE A 180 -16.54 -4.03 14.56
N PHE A 181 -15.54 -3.46 15.21
CA PHE A 181 -15.67 -2.41 16.21
C PHE A 181 -14.83 -1.21 15.79
N GLN A 182 -15.52 -0.09 15.52
CA GLN A 182 -14.96 1.08 14.83
C GLN A 182 -15.50 2.38 15.40
N GLU A 183 -14.90 3.50 15.01
CA GLU A 183 -15.37 4.83 15.34
C GLU A 183 -16.18 5.48 14.20
N SER A 184 -17.37 6.00 14.53
CA SER A 184 -18.24 6.78 13.65
C SER A 184 -17.69 8.18 13.42
N LEU A 185 -18.04 8.89 12.33
CA LEU A 185 -17.46 10.19 11.91
C LEU A 185 -17.30 11.22 13.04
N ASN A 186 -18.14 11.13 14.07
CA ASN A 186 -18.09 12.00 15.24
C ASN A 186 -17.25 11.45 16.42
N GLY A 187 -16.34 10.49 16.18
CA GLY A 187 -15.49 9.85 17.20
C GLY A 187 -16.23 8.91 18.16
N LYS A 188 -17.46 8.50 17.82
CA LYS A 188 -18.27 7.62 18.69
C LYS A 188 -18.10 6.16 18.29
N PRO A 189 -17.69 5.26 19.20
CA PRO A 189 -17.51 3.85 18.89
C PRO A 189 -18.85 3.18 18.55
N PHE A 190 -18.83 2.27 17.59
CA PHE A 190 -19.97 1.44 17.18
C PHE A 190 -19.52 0.06 16.74
N PHE A 191 -20.42 -0.92 16.88
CA PHE A 191 -20.21 -2.27 16.36
C PHE A 191 -20.92 -2.42 15.02
N ALA A 192 -20.32 -3.16 14.09
CA ALA A 192 -20.91 -3.55 12.83
C ALA A 192 -20.82 -5.07 12.68
N LEU A 193 -21.94 -5.71 12.41
CA LEU A 193 -21.97 -7.11 12.03
C LEU A 193 -21.98 -7.19 10.51
N VAL A 194 -20.94 -7.79 9.95
CA VAL A 194 -20.79 -8.01 8.50
C VAL A 194 -20.91 -9.51 8.25
N PRO A 195 -21.66 -9.98 7.24
CA PRO A 195 -21.73 -11.39 6.90
C PRO A 195 -20.34 -11.99 6.73
N ASN A 196 -20.10 -13.15 7.33
CA ASN A 196 -18.87 -13.89 7.12
C ASN A 196 -19.01 -14.76 5.86
N PRO A 197 -18.41 -14.40 4.71
CA PRO A 197 -18.48 -15.22 3.50
C PRO A 197 -17.83 -16.59 3.68
N GLN A 198 -16.92 -16.74 4.65
CA GLN A 198 -16.21 -17.99 4.92
C GLN A 198 -17.05 -18.98 5.72
N ALA A 199 -18.07 -18.52 6.46
CA ALA A 199 -18.95 -19.37 7.27
C ALA A 199 -19.87 -20.30 6.46
N LYS A 200 -20.12 -20.00 5.19
CA LYS A 200 -20.81 -20.92 4.26
C LYS A 200 -19.86 -21.93 3.60
N ALA A 201 -18.57 -21.64 3.62
CA ALA A 201 -17.55 -22.39 2.91
C ALA A 201 -16.75 -23.32 3.83
N THR A 202 -17.12 -23.39 5.12
CA THR A 202 -16.42 -24.16 6.17
C THR A 202 -16.35 -25.66 5.89
N ALA A 203 -17.21 -26.20 5.02
CA ALA A 203 -17.15 -27.62 4.61
C ALA A 203 -16.23 -27.89 3.40
N GLU A 204 -15.92 -26.88 2.55
CA GLU A 204 -15.10 -27.06 1.34
C GLU A 204 -13.72 -26.36 1.44
N VAL A 205 -13.60 -25.27 2.20
CA VAL A 205 -12.39 -24.42 2.28
C VAL A 205 -11.33 -25.00 3.22
N GLU A 206 -11.68 -25.86 4.17
CA GLU A 206 -10.67 -26.60 4.96
C GLU A 206 -9.79 -27.52 4.10
N SER A 207 -10.22 -27.86 2.87
CA SER A 207 -9.48 -28.72 1.95
C SER A 207 -8.46 -27.99 1.05
N GLN A 208 -8.53 -26.66 0.93
CA GLN A 208 -7.60 -25.91 0.08
C GLN A 208 -6.38 -25.47 0.88
N SER A 209 -5.22 -26.08 0.61
CA SER A 209 -3.96 -25.66 1.21
C SER A 209 -3.67 -24.20 0.85
N VAL A 210 -3.70 -23.33 1.87
CA VAL A 210 -3.33 -21.91 1.74
C VAL A 210 -1.87 -21.77 1.31
N THR A 211 -1.04 -22.74 1.70
CA THR A 211 0.38 -22.84 1.35
C THR A 211 0.55 -23.71 0.10
N ARG A 212 1.02 -23.11 -1.00
CA ARG A 212 1.41 -23.82 -2.24
C ARG A 212 2.94 -23.81 -2.37
N PRO A 213 3.67 -24.69 -1.66
CA PRO A 213 5.13 -24.63 -1.57
C PRO A 213 5.83 -24.82 -2.93
N GLY A 214 5.30 -25.69 -3.81
CA GLY A 214 5.87 -25.89 -5.14
C GLY A 214 5.79 -24.63 -6.01
N LEU A 215 4.69 -23.88 -5.92
CA LEU A 215 4.54 -22.60 -6.64
C LEU A 215 5.45 -21.53 -6.04
N ALA A 216 5.54 -21.43 -4.71
CA ALA A 216 6.44 -20.50 -4.04
C ALA A 216 7.91 -20.75 -4.41
N LEU A 217 8.34 -22.02 -4.38
CA LEU A 217 9.69 -22.42 -4.75
C LEU A 217 9.96 -22.16 -6.24
N GLY A 218 9.01 -22.49 -7.12
CA GLY A 218 9.12 -22.21 -8.56
C GLY A 218 9.29 -20.72 -8.85
N LEU A 219 8.46 -19.87 -8.25
CA LEU A 219 8.57 -18.42 -8.37
C LEU A 219 9.89 -17.87 -7.80
N LEU A 220 10.34 -18.40 -6.66
CA LEU A 220 11.61 -18.02 -6.05
C LEU A 220 12.80 -18.37 -6.97
N LEU A 221 12.82 -19.56 -7.56
CA LEU A 221 13.88 -19.97 -8.50
C LEU A 221 13.88 -19.12 -9.78
N ILE A 222 12.71 -18.84 -10.35
CA ILE A 222 12.59 -17.97 -11.52
C ILE A 222 13.06 -16.55 -11.18
N THR A 223 12.67 -16.03 -10.02
CA THR A 223 13.07 -14.69 -9.57
C THR A 223 14.57 -14.62 -9.29
N LEU A 224 15.15 -15.65 -8.69
CA LEU A 224 16.59 -15.74 -8.50
C LEU A 224 17.32 -15.71 -9.85
N PHE A 225 16.82 -16.43 -10.84
CA PHE A 225 17.37 -16.41 -12.19
C PHE A 225 17.28 -15.03 -12.84
N THR A 226 16.10 -14.39 -12.87
CA THR A 226 15.94 -13.05 -13.46
C THR A 226 16.81 -12.00 -12.75
N THR A 227 16.89 -12.08 -11.42
CA THR A 227 17.72 -11.18 -10.62
C THR A 227 19.21 -11.41 -10.86
N THR A 228 19.64 -12.65 -11.09
CA THR A 228 21.03 -12.97 -11.44
C THR A 228 21.39 -12.42 -12.82
N VAL A 229 20.49 -12.51 -13.80
CA VAL A 229 20.70 -11.92 -15.13
C VAL A 229 20.84 -10.40 -15.03
N VAL A 230 19.96 -9.73 -14.27
CA VAL A 230 20.08 -8.28 -14.02
C VAL A 230 21.37 -7.93 -13.30
N GLY A 231 21.76 -8.71 -12.29
CA GLY A 231 23.01 -8.53 -11.56
C GLY A 231 24.25 -8.64 -12.44
N ALA A 232 24.27 -9.56 -13.40
CA ALA A 232 25.36 -9.70 -14.36
C ALA A 232 25.46 -8.46 -15.28
N LYS A 233 24.31 -7.93 -15.74
CA LYS A 233 24.28 -6.69 -16.53
C LYS A 233 24.79 -5.49 -15.73
N LEU A 234 24.44 -5.40 -14.44
CA LEU A 234 24.94 -4.36 -13.54
C LEU A 234 26.45 -4.47 -13.29
N ALA A 235 27.01 -5.69 -13.34
CA ALA A 235 28.45 -5.92 -13.26
C ALA A 235 29.20 -5.65 -14.58
N GLY A 236 28.52 -5.16 -15.63
CA GLY A 236 29.12 -4.82 -16.92
C GLY A 236 29.23 -6.00 -17.90
N VAL A 237 28.48 -7.08 -17.70
CA VAL A 237 28.46 -8.22 -18.62
C VAL A 237 27.52 -7.96 -19.79
N ASP A 238 28.07 -7.98 -21.01
CA ASP A 238 27.29 -7.84 -22.25
C ASP A 238 26.45 -9.08 -22.58
N GLU A 239 25.34 -8.87 -23.30
CA GLU A 239 24.41 -9.94 -23.70
C GLU A 239 25.10 -11.03 -24.55
N GLU A 240 26.02 -10.63 -25.44
CA GLU A 240 26.78 -11.55 -26.31
C GLU A 240 27.73 -12.46 -25.50
N SER A 241 28.35 -11.90 -24.46
CA SER A 241 29.21 -12.63 -23.53
C SER A 241 28.41 -13.65 -22.72
N LEU A 242 27.18 -13.30 -22.35
CA LEU A 242 26.27 -14.19 -21.63
C LEU A 242 25.82 -15.39 -22.48
N GLN A 243 25.56 -15.16 -23.77
CA GLN A 243 25.14 -16.20 -24.72
C GLN A 243 26.28 -17.16 -25.08
N SER A 244 27.49 -16.63 -25.27
CA SER A 244 28.66 -17.43 -25.61
C SER A 244 29.22 -18.20 -24.41
N THR A 245 29.16 -17.63 -23.20
CA THR A 245 29.79 -18.20 -22.01
C THR A 245 28.85 -18.14 -20.79
N PRO A 246 27.91 -19.10 -20.65
CA PRO A 246 26.90 -19.09 -19.59
C PRO A 246 27.46 -19.07 -18.16
N ILE A 247 28.72 -19.50 -17.96
CA ILE A 247 29.38 -19.49 -16.64
C ILE A 247 29.59 -18.07 -16.10
N ILE A 248 29.64 -17.04 -16.97
CA ILE A 248 29.80 -15.62 -16.58
C ILE A 248 28.60 -15.13 -15.77
N LEU A 249 27.42 -15.78 -15.90
CA LEU A 249 26.22 -15.45 -15.12
C LEU A 249 26.48 -15.47 -13.60
N ARG A 250 27.49 -16.21 -13.12
CA ARG A 250 27.91 -16.22 -11.71
C ARG A 250 28.30 -14.84 -11.18
N GLN A 251 28.73 -13.91 -12.03
CA GLN A 251 29.06 -12.53 -11.63
C GLN A 251 27.84 -11.75 -11.12
N GLY A 252 26.62 -12.16 -11.50
CA GLY A 252 25.38 -11.56 -10.99
C GLY A 252 24.89 -12.13 -9.65
N LEU A 253 25.48 -13.23 -9.16
CA LEU A 253 25.04 -13.89 -7.93
C LEU A 253 25.18 -13.02 -6.67
N PRO A 254 26.27 -12.25 -6.46
CA PRO A 254 26.39 -11.39 -5.28
C PRO A 254 25.22 -10.40 -5.14
N TYR A 255 24.82 -9.78 -6.25
CA TYR A 255 23.64 -8.90 -6.29
C TYR A 255 22.35 -9.69 -6.00
N ALA A 256 22.13 -10.80 -6.72
CA ALA A 256 20.88 -11.55 -6.63
C ALA A 256 20.65 -12.17 -5.26
N ILE A 257 21.67 -12.78 -4.66
CA ILE A 257 21.59 -13.37 -3.33
C ILE A 257 21.32 -12.28 -2.29
N SER A 258 22.02 -11.15 -2.39
CA SER A 258 21.84 -10.02 -1.46
C SER A 258 20.42 -9.45 -1.54
N LEU A 259 19.92 -9.16 -2.74
CA LEU A 259 18.58 -8.60 -2.93
C LEU A 259 17.48 -9.59 -2.52
N MET A 260 17.61 -10.86 -2.92
CA MET A 260 16.65 -11.90 -2.54
C MET A 260 16.64 -12.15 -1.03
N ALA A 261 17.80 -12.07 -0.36
CA ALA A 261 17.87 -12.17 1.10
C ALA A 261 17.13 -11.02 1.78
N ILE A 262 17.34 -9.77 1.32
CA ILE A 262 16.66 -8.60 1.87
C ILE A 262 15.14 -8.72 1.72
N LEU A 263 14.66 -8.92 0.48
CA LEU A 263 13.23 -8.98 0.19
C LEU A 263 12.56 -10.22 0.80
N GLY A 264 13.25 -11.36 0.75
CA GLY A 264 12.75 -12.61 1.32
C GLY A 264 12.61 -12.52 2.84
N ILE A 265 13.59 -11.93 3.54
CA ILE A 265 13.55 -11.77 4.99
C ILE A 265 12.54 -10.68 5.39
N HIS A 266 12.36 -9.62 4.59
CA HIS A 266 11.27 -8.65 4.77
C HIS A 266 9.90 -9.34 4.76
N GLU A 267 9.58 -10.09 3.71
CA GLU A 267 8.28 -10.78 3.63
C GLU A 267 8.14 -11.91 4.66
N LEU A 268 9.25 -12.57 5.02
CA LEU A 268 9.24 -13.55 6.09
C LEU A 268 8.92 -12.89 7.44
N GLY A 269 9.35 -11.66 7.67
CA GLY A 269 8.97 -10.85 8.84
C GLY A 269 7.45 -10.67 8.94
N HIS A 270 6.80 -10.27 7.84
CA HIS A 270 5.34 -10.19 7.78
C HIS A 270 4.68 -11.56 8.01
N TYR A 271 5.19 -12.61 7.36
CA TYR A 271 4.65 -13.97 7.48
C TYR A 271 4.70 -14.48 8.91
N LEU A 272 5.83 -14.31 9.61
CA LEU A 272 6.01 -14.76 10.99
C LEU A 272 5.12 -13.96 11.95
N ALA A 273 5.02 -12.65 11.78
CA ALA A 273 4.13 -11.81 12.59
C ALA A 273 2.66 -12.19 12.40
N ALA A 274 2.22 -12.39 11.15
CA ALA A 274 0.85 -12.81 10.86
C ALA A 274 0.54 -14.21 11.44
N THR A 275 1.49 -15.15 11.32
CA THR A 275 1.37 -16.49 11.91
C THR A 275 1.29 -16.43 13.44
N TYR A 276 2.07 -15.58 14.10
CA TYR A 276 1.99 -15.37 15.55
C TYR A 276 0.58 -14.95 15.98
N TYR A 277 -0.05 -14.07 15.20
CA TYR A 277 -1.43 -13.61 15.43
C TYR A 277 -2.53 -14.55 14.90
N GLN A 278 -2.18 -15.77 14.47
CA GLN A 278 -3.12 -16.76 13.94
C GLN A 278 -3.91 -16.27 12.71
N ILE A 279 -3.31 -15.37 11.92
CA ILE A 279 -3.88 -14.89 10.67
C ILE A 279 -3.51 -15.88 9.57
N ARG A 280 -4.50 -16.33 8.80
CA ARG A 280 -4.27 -17.22 7.66
C ARG A 280 -3.57 -16.45 6.55
N THR A 281 -2.34 -16.84 6.20
CA THR A 281 -1.52 -16.19 5.18
C THR A 281 -0.92 -17.21 4.21
N THR A 282 -0.64 -16.77 2.98
CA THR A 282 0.13 -17.57 2.02
C THR A 282 1.62 -17.54 2.34
N LEU A 283 2.37 -18.48 1.75
CA LEU A 283 3.83 -18.33 1.68
C LEU A 283 4.20 -17.08 0.86
N PRO A 284 5.38 -16.48 1.09
CA PRO A 284 5.88 -15.38 0.27
C PRO A 284 6.00 -15.80 -1.20
N TYR A 285 5.33 -15.08 -2.09
CA TYR A 285 5.43 -15.28 -3.53
C TYR A 285 6.27 -14.17 -4.15
N CYS A 286 7.38 -14.54 -4.78
CA CYS A 286 8.24 -13.61 -5.51
C CYS A 286 7.64 -13.30 -6.89
N ILE A 287 7.76 -12.05 -7.34
CA ILE A 287 7.29 -11.62 -8.66
C ILE A 287 8.49 -11.35 -9.57
N PRO A 288 8.84 -12.28 -10.48
CA PRO A 288 9.98 -12.12 -11.36
C PRO A 288 9.71 -11.08 -12.44
N ILE A 289 10.70 -10.22 -12.72
CA ILE A 289 10.71 -9.34 -13.89
C ILE A 289 12.08 -9.38 -14.57
N PRO A 290 12.15 -9.33 -15.91
CA PRO A 290 13.41 -9.45 -16.65
C PRO A 290 14.20 -8.12 -16.76
N PHE A 291 13.77 -7.07 -16.05
CA PHE A 291 14.38 -5.74 -16.05
C PHE A 291 14.68 -5.30 -14.60
N LEU A 292 15.48 -4.24 -14.43
CA LEU A 292 15.89 -3.73 -13.11
C LEU A 292 14.68 -3.51 -12.17
N PRO A 293 14.69 -4.01 -10.92
CA PRO A 293 15.81 -4.66 -10.22
C PRO A 293 15.93 -6.18 -10.41
N GLY A 294 15.11 -6.80 -11.25
CA GLY A 294 15.06 -8.26 -11.47
C GLY A 294 13.89 -8.95 -10.76
N THR A 295 13.17 -8.18 -9.95
CA THR A 295 11.97 -8.58 -9.19
C THR A 295 11.10 -7.36 -8.90
N LEU A 296 9.78 -7.52 -8.84
CA LEU A 296 8.87 -6.47 -8.32
C LEU A 296 8.75 -6.54 -6.79
N GLY A 297 9.46 -7.47 -6.16
CA GLY A 297 9.34 -7.78 -4.75
C GLY A 297 8.78 -9.17 -4.53
N ALA A 298 8.47 -9.44 -3.27
CA ALA A 298 7.67 -10.58 -2.87
C ALA A 298 6.47 -10.06 -2.08
N PHE A 299 5.41 -10.86 -1.98
CA PHE A 299 4.24 -10.51 -1.19
C PHE A 299 3.66 -11.74 -0.51
N ILE A 300 3.05 -11.51 0.66
CA ILE A 300 2.13 -12.46 1.29
C ILE A 300 0.68 -12.02 1.07
N GLN A 301 -0.24 -12.98 0.98
CA GLN A 301 -1.66 -12.69 0.91
C GLN A 301 -2.34 -13.07 2.22
N MET A 302 -2.91 -12.08 2.92
CA MET A 302 -3.77 -12.31 4.09
C MET A 302 -5.15 -12.83 3.63
N ARG A 303 -5.60 -13.93 4.25
CA ARG A 303 -6.87 -14.63 3.95
C ARG A 303 -7.89 -14.53 5.08
N SER A 304 -7.54 -13.86 6.18
CA SER A 304 -8.41 -13.57 7.31
C SER A 304 -8.17 -12.14 7.81
N PRO A 305 -9.20 -11.48 8.35
CA PRO A 305 -9.07 -10.10 8.83
C PRO A 305 -8.13 -9.99 10.04
N VAL A 306 -7.51 -8.82 10.20
CA VAL A 306 -6.62 -8.52 11.31
C VAL A 306 -7.45 -8.32 12.60
N PRO A 307 -7.10 -8.96 13.73
CA PRO A 307 -7.96 -8.99 14.91
C PRO A 307 -8.08 -7.64 15.64
N HIS A 308 -7.00 -6.87 15.73
CA HIS A 308 -6.97 -5.60 16.46
C HIS A 308 -5.78 -4.72 16.01
N ARG A 309 -5.81 -3.42 16.30
CA ARG A 309 -4.75 -2.46 15.91
C ARG A 309 -3.32 -2.84 16.34
N LYS A 310 -3.16 -3.51 17.48
CA LYS A 310 -1.83 -4.02 17.93
C LYS A 310 -1.22 -5.05 16.97
N ALA A 311 -2.04 -5.89 16.35
CA ALA A 311 -1.60 -6.90 15.38
C ALA A 311 -1.31 -6.24 14.04
N LEU A 312 -2.14 -5.27 13.64
CA LEU A 312 -1.93 -4.45 12.45
C LEU A 312 -0.56 -3.75 12.51
N PHE A 313 -0.23 -3.15 13.66
CA PHE A 313 1.06 -2.52 13.90
C PHE A 313 2.22 -3.52 13.78
N ASP A 314 2.15 -4.61 14.54
CA ASP A 314 3.25 -5.58 14.61
C ASP A 314 3.53 -6.22 13.25
N ILE A 315 2.49 -6.52 12.47
CA ILE A 315 2.62 -7.04 11.11
C ILE A 315 3.22 -5.98 10.20
N GLY A 316 2.74 -4.73 10.24
CA GLY A 316 3.25 -3.63 9.42
C GLY A 316 4.73 -3.35 9.70
N ILE A 317 5.18 -3.37 10.96
CA ILE A 317 6.57 -3.05 11.29
C ILE A 317 7.55 -4.23 11.15
N ALA A 318 7.08 -5.47 11.26
CA ALA A 318 7.94 -6.65 11.25
C ALA A 318 8.75 -6.80 9.96
N GLY A 319 8.12 -6.56 8.80
CA GLY A 319 8.80 -6.66 7.50
C GLY A 319 9.93 -5.63 7.35
N PRO A 320 9.64 -4.31 7.46
CA PRO A 320 10.65 -3.26 7.38
C PRO A 320 11.83 -3.46 8.34
N LEU A 321 11.58 -3.87 9.59
CA LEU A 321 12.66 -4.13 10.55
C LEU A 321 13.50 -5.35 10.16
N ALA A 322 12.86 -6.45 9.73
CA ALA A 322 13.56 -7.65 9.29
C ALA A 322 14.39 -7.39 8.02
N GLY A 323 13.84 -6.64 7.06
CA GLY A 323 14.55 -6.21 5.85
C GLY A 323 15.74 -5.30 6.17
N LEU A 324 15.57 -4.30 7.04
CA LEU A 324 16.66 -3.40 7.45
C LEU A 324 17.77 -4.11 8.20
N LEU A 325 17.44 -5.09 9.04
CA LEU A 325 18.41 -5.90 9.78
C LEU A 325 19.43 -6.56 8.85
N ILE A 326 19.02 -6.93 7.64
CA ILE A 326 19.87 -7.54 6.61
C ILE A 326 20.47 -6.49 5.67
N THR A 327 19.69 -5.45 5.35
CA THR A 327 20.11 -4.36 4.46
C THR A 327 21.30 -3.61 5.03
N ILE A 328 21.29 -3.28 6.33
CA ILE A 328 22.35 -2.47 6.96
C ILE A 328 23.72 -3.16 6.88
N PRO A 329 23.90 -4.43 7.32
CA PRO A 329 25.19 -5.12 7.18
C PRO A 329 25.66 -5.25 5.73
N LEU A 330 24.75 -5.54 4.79
CA LEU A 330 25.10 -5.65 3.37
C LEU A 330 25.48 -4.29 2.77
N LEU A 331 24.82 -3.21 3.20
CA LEU A 331 25.17 -1.85 2.80
C LEU A 331 26.57 -1.48 3.30
N MET A 332 26.85 -1.73 4.57
CA MET A 332 28.18 -1.49 5.17
C MET A 332 29.27 -2.24 4.41
N TRP A 333 29.08 -3.54 4.19
CA TRP A 333 30.04 -4.37 3.47
C TRP A 333 30.19 -3.94 2.01
N GLY A 334 29.07 -3.67 1.33
CA GLY A 334 29.08 -3.26 -0.07
C GLY A 334 29.76 -1.91 -0.29
N LEU A 335 29.49 -0.93 0.57
CA LEU A 335 30.13 0.39 0.52
C LEU A 335 31.64 0.30 0.75
N ALA A 336 32.08 -0.55 1.69
CA ALA A 336 33.50 -0.79 1.92
C ALA A 336 34.24 -1.41 0.72
N HIS A 337 33.52 -2.00 -0.24
CA HIS A 337 34.05 -2.55 -1.48
C HIS A 337 33.64 -1.75 -2.72
N SER A 338 33.13 -0.54 -2.53
CA SER A 338 32.75 0.38 -3.61
C SER A 338 33.90 1.34 -3.92
N GLU A 339 33.94 1.86 -5.14
CA GLU A 339 35.02 2.73 -5.60
C GLU A 339 34.56 4.20 -5.63
N VAL A 340 35.47 5.11 -5.30
CA VAL A 340 35.23 6.56 -5.38
C VAL A 340 35.49 7.03 -6.81
N VAL A 341 34.52 7.73 -7.39
CA VAL A 341 34.60 8.27 -8.76
C VAL A 341 34.27 9.75 -8.77
N GLU A 342 34.58 10.45 -9.86
CA GLU A 342 34.22 11.86 -9.99
C GLU A 342 32.71 12.06 -10.09
N LEU A 343 32.20 13.09 -9.44
CA LEU A 343 30.81 13.50 -9.59
C LEU A 343 30.59 14.10 -10.98
N THR A 344 29.56 13.63 -11.68
CA THR A 344 29.19 14.15 -13.00
C THR A 344 27.76 14.69 -12.99
N GLU A 345 27.40 15.51 -13.98
CA GLU A 345 26.00 15.99 -14.12
C GLU A 345 24.98 14.85 -14.35
N LYS A 346 25.46 13.65 -14.66
CA LYS A 346 24.65 12.44 -14.84
C LYS A 346 24.48 11.62 -13.55
N SER A 347 25.19 11.97 -12.48
CA SER A 347 25.10 11.31 -11.18
C SER A 347 23.71 11.54 -10.57
N ARG A 348 22.87 10.51 -10.59
CA ARG A 348 21.45 10.53 -10.19
C ARG A 348 21.07 9.31 -9.34
N LEU A 349 19.84 9.25 -8.82
CA LEU A 349 19.37 8.19 -7.91
C LEU A 349 19.55 6.77 -8.45
N TRP A 350 19.44 6.60 -9.77
CA TRP A 350 19.48 5.30 -10.46
C TRP A 350 20.79 5.06 -11.22
N THR A 351 21.81 5.90 -11.04
CA THR A 351 23.11 5.80 -11.73
C THR A 351 24.14 5.16 -10.81
N PHE A 352 24.07 3.84 -10.66
CA PHE A 352 24.88 3.10 -9.68
C PHE A 352 26.41 3.19 -9.89
N ALA A 353 26.87 3.44 -11.12
CA ALA A 353 28.29 3.59 -11.43
C ALA A 353 28.88 4.95 -10.99
N SER A 354 28.05 5.92 -10.64
CA SER A 354 28.47 7.23 -10.12
C SER A 354 27.36 7.84 -9.26
N LEU A 355 26.91 7.08 -8.26
CA LEU A 355 25.82 7.49 -7.38
C LEU A 355 26.29 8.63 -6.48
N ASP A 356 25.53 9.72 -6.44
CA ASP A 356 25.70 10.76 -5.43
C ASP A 356 25.01 10.31 -4.13
N PRO A 357 25.70 10.06 -3.01
CA PRO A 357 25.03 9.59 -1.79
C PRO A 357 24.20 10.67 -1.08
N ARG A 358 24.32 11.95 -1.49
CA ARG A 358 23.75 13.11 -0.77
C ARG A 358 22.25 13.29 -0.93
N PHE A 359 21.57 12.54 -1.80
CA PHE A 359 20.10 12.58 -1.83
C PHE A 359 19.48 11.96 -0.57
N SER A 360 20.23 11.14 0.17
CA SER A 360 19.75 10.43 1.35
C SER A 360 20.68 10.69 2.54
N PHE A 361 20.11 11.18 3.65
CA PHE A 361 20.85 11.38 4.88
C PHE A 361 21.51 10.08 5.37
N LEU A 362 20.75 8.98 5.38
CA LEU A 362 21.25 7.69 5.83
C LEU A 362 22.39 7.21 4.92
N LEU A 363 22.20 7.25 3.60
CA LEU A 363 23.26 6.82 2.68
C LEU A 363 24.52 7.67 2.82
N THR A 364 24.39 9.00 2.93
CA THR A 364 25.53 9.90 3.16
C THR A 364 26.32 9.52 4.39
N LEU A 365 25.62 9.22 5.48
CA LEU A 365 26.23 8.86 6.76
C LEU A 365 27.01 7.54 6.66
N PHE A 366 26.42 6.52 6.04
CA PHE A 366 27.09 5.24 5.80
C PHE A 366 28.26 5.38 4.81
N SER A 367 28.09 6.15 3.73
CA SER A 367 29.14 6.42 2.77
C SER A 367 30.35 7.07 3.43
N LYS A 368 30.16 8.05 4.32
CA LYS A 368 31.27 8.68 5.05
C LYS A 368 32.05 7.71 5.94
N TRP A 369 31.37 6.75 6.55
CA TRP A 369 32.01 5.82 7.48
C TRP A 369 32.63 4.59 6.81
N PHE A 370 32.06 4.12 5.70
CA PHE A 370 32.44 2.84 5.11
C PHE A 370 33.18 2.98 3.78
N VAL A 371 33.06 4.11 3.08
CA VAL A 371 33.84 4.34 1.86
C VAL A 371 35.14 5.05 2.22
N SER A 372 36.26 4.40 1.94
CA SER A 372 37.60 5.00 2.12
C SER A 372 37.75 6.22 1.23
N ASP A 373 38.36 7.29 1.76
CA ASP A 373 38.71 8.50 1.02
C ASP A 373 37.51 9.21 0.34
N PHE A 374 36.31 9.12 0.94
CA PHE A 374 35.15 9.87 0.47
C PHE A 374 35.24 11.37 0.83
N GLU A 375 35.44 12.19 -0.20
CA GLU A 375 35.62 13.64 -0.14
C GLU A 375 34.50 14.41 -0.87
N VAL A 376 34.45 15.72 -0.61
CA VAL A 376 33.50 16.66 -1.26
C VAL A 376 33.66 16.60 -2.79
N GLY A 377 32.53 16.50 -3.50
CA GLY A 377 32.53 16.51 -4.97
C GLY A 377 32.84 15.16 -5.62
N LYS A 378 32.90 14.08 -4.85
CA LYS A 378 32.99 12.70 -5.36
C LYS A 378 31.63 12.01 -5.37
N ALA A 379 31.51 11.02 -6.25
CA ALA A 379 30.43 10.06 -6.31
C ALA A 379 30.96 8.65 -6.02
N ILE A 380 30.06 7.68 -5.90
CA ILE A 380 30.42 6.29 -5.55
C ILE A 380 29.97 5.36 -6.67
N ALA A 381 30.91 4.59 -7.21
CA ALA A 381 30.62 3.44 -8.05
C ALA A 381 30.30 2.25 -7.14
N LEU A 382 29.01 1.96 -7.00
CA LEU A 382 28.52 0.95 -6.08
C LEU A 382 28.90 -0.46 -6.53
N ASN A 383 29.45 -1.25 -5.61
CA ASN A 383 29.61 -2.68 -5.76
C ASN A 383 28.23 -3.37 -5.94
N PRO A 384 28.11 -4.50 -6.66
CA PRO A 384 26.84 -5.23 -6.82
C PRO A 384 26.09 -5.52 -5.51
N VAL A 385 26.78 -5.80 -4.40
CA VAL A 385 26.14 -5.98 -3.08
C VAL A 385 25.64 -4.65 -2.51
N ALA A 386 26.39 -3.56 -2.69
CA ALA A 386 25.97 -2.22 -2.31
C ALA A 386 24.74 -1.77 -3.10
N ILE A 387 24.67 -2.09 -4.40
CA ILE A 387 23.50 -1.81 -5.24
C ILE A 387 22.27 -2.55 -4.70
N ALA A 388 22.40 -3.84 -4.37
CA ALA A 388 21.31 -4.62 -3.80
C ALA A 388 20.83 -4.04 -2.45
N ALA A 389 21.76 -3.67 -1.57
CA ALA A 389 21.44 -3.07 -0.28
C ALA A 389 20.82 -1.67 -0.42
N TYR A 390 21.30 -0.86 -1.36
CA TYR A 390 20.71 0.44 -1.69
C TYR A 390 19.28 0.30 -2.22
N ILE A 391 19.03 -0.65 -3.13
CA ILE A 391 17.66 -0.98 -3.55
C ILE A 391 16.82 -1.47 -2.37
N GLY A 392 17.39 -2.28 -1.48
CA GLY A 392 16.73 -2.71 -0.24
C GLY A 392 16.28 -1.52 0.62
N LEU A 393 17.16 -0.54 0.82
CA LEU A 393 16.88 0.69 1.56
C LEU A 393 15.74 1.50 0.91
N ILE A 394 15.78 1.61 -0.41
CA ILE A 394 14.71 2.21 -1.22
C ILE A 394 13.37 1.49 -1.02
N VAL A 395 13.36 0.16 -1.10
CA VAL A 395 12.14 -0.65 -0.96
C VAL A 395 11.56 -0.49 0.44
N THR A 396 12.41 -0.52 1.47
CA THR A 396 11.97 -0.25 2.84
C THR A 396 11.39 1.15 2.99
N ALA A 397 12.03 2.17 2.43
CA ALA A 397 11.50 3.53 2.46
C ALA A 397 10.14 3.63 1.76
N PHE A 398 9.98 3.01 0.60
CA PHE A 398 8.70 2.97 -0.09
C PHE A 398 7.63 2.29 0.77
N ASN A 399 7.92 1.13 1.34
CA ASN A 399 6.98 0.40 2.20
C ASN A 399 6.65 1.18 3.49
N LEU A 400 7.59 1.92 4.06
CA LEU A 400 7.36 2.75 5.26
C LEU A 400 6.59 4.05 4.97
N MET A 401 6.29 4.38 3.71
CA MET A 401 5.47 5.56 3.42
C MET A 401 4.07 5.41 4.05
N PRO A 402 3.57 6.43 4.76
CA PRO A 402 2.31 6.33 5.48
C PRO A 402 1.12 6.52 4.54
N VAL A 403 0.89 5.56 3.64
CA VAL A 403 -0.14 5.62 2.60
C VAL A 403 -0.79 4.24 2.41
N GLY A 404 -2.10 4.15 2.64
CA GLY A 404 -2.90 3.00 2.19
C GLY A 404 -2.44 1.67 2.76
N GLN A 405 -2.25 0.70 1.85
CA GLN A 405 -1.89 -0.69 2.14
C GLN A 405 -0.38 -0.92 2.33
N LEU A 406 0.43 0.14 2.27
CA LEU A 406 1.85 0.04 2.58
C LEU A 406 2.04 -0.19 4.08
N ASP A 407 3.18 -0.78 4.44
CA ASP A 407 3.55 -1.05 5.83
C ASP A 407 3.45 0.19 6.73
N GLY A 408 3.93 1.34 6.24
CA GLY A 408 3.81 2.63 6.91
C GLY A 408 2.36 3.10 7.06
N GLY A 409 1.49 2.75 6.13
CA GLY A 409 0.05 2.98 6.20
C GLY A 409 -0.57 2.21 7.37
N HIS A 410 -0.26 0.91 7.48
CA HIS A 410 -0.68 0.08 8.61
C HIS A 410 -0.13 0.59 9.95
N ILE A 411 1.13 1.03 10.00
CA ILE A 411 1.75 1.61 11.20
C ILE A 411 0.98 2.86 11.65
N VAL A 412 0.76 3.82 10.74
CA VAL A 412 0.08 5.08 11.08
C VAL A 412 -1.41 4.87 11.40
N HIS A 413 -2.08 3.96 10.69
CA HIS A 413 -3.45 3.55 11.02
C HIS A 413 -3.50 2.94 12.41
N ALA A 414 -2.63 1.98 12.70
CA ALA A 414 -2.59 1.38 14.01
C ALA A 414 -2.32 2.43 15.10
N MET A 415 -1.42 3.39 14.93
CA MET A 415 -1.14 4.43 15.93
C MET A 415 -2.27 5.46 16.10
N LEU A 416 -2.79 6.02 15.00
CA LEU A 416 -3.62 7.23 15.03
C LEU A 416 -5.09 7.00 14.60
N GLY A 417 -5.44 5.75 14.30
CA GLY A 417 -6.75 5.36 13.79
C GLY A 417 -6.92 5.66 12.30
N GLN A 418 -7.93 5.01 11.70
CA GLN A 418 -8.12 4.99 10.25
C GLN A 418 -8.29 6.38 9.63
N ARG A 419 -8.97 7.31 10.31
CA ARG A 419 -9.25 8.64 9.73
C ARG A 419 -7.99 9.46 9.61
N THR A 420 -7.21 9.49 10.69
CA THR A 420 -5.98 10.27 10.76
C THR A 420 -4.97 9.69 9.77
N ALA A 421 -4.89 8.37 9.67
CA ALA A 421 -4.08 7.70 8.65
C ALA A 421 -4.51 8.07 7.22
N VAL A 422 -5.81 8.17 6.95
CA VAL A 422 -6.28 8.62 5.64
C VAL A 422 -5.87 10.06 5.34
N VAL A 423 -5.95 10.96 6.32
CA VAL A 423 -5.49 12.35 6.16
C VAL A 423 -3.99 12.38 5.92
N ILE A 424 -3.21 11.66 6.72
CA ILE A 424 -1.75 11.57 6.57
C ILE A 424 -1.37 11.00 5.21
N GLY A 425 -2.07 9.96 4.73
CA GLY A 425 -1.82 9.39 3.42
C GLY A 425 -2.08 10.36 2.27
N GLN A 426 -3.09 11.21 2.37
CA GLN A 426 -3.33 12.28 1.39
C GLN A 426 -2.22 13.35 1.44
N VAL A 427 -1.79 13.75 2.64
CA VAL A 427 -0.71 14.72 2.82
C VAL A 427 0.60 14.17 2.25
N THR A 428 0.93 12.91 2.52
CA THR A 428 2.12 12.24 1.99
C THR A 428 2.11 12.15 0.47
N ARG A 429 0.96 11.86 -0.16
CA ARG A 429 0.84 11.90 -1.63
C ARG A 429 1.12 13.28 -2.19
N PHE A 430 0.53 14.30 -1.59
CA PHE A 430 0.74 15.68 -2.02
C PHE A 430 2.21 16.08 -1.85
N LEU A 431 2.84 15.73 -0.73
CA LEU A 431 4.25 15.99 -0.48
C LEU A 431 5.16 15.25 -1.48
N MET A 432 4.84 14.00 -1.81
CA MET A 432 5.55 13.25 -2.84
C MET A 432 5.44 13.90 -4.22
N LEU A 433 4.27 14.42 -4.60
CA LEU A 433 4.11 15.19 -5.84
C LEU A 433 4.94 16.48 -5.85
N LEU A 434 5.06 17.16 -4.70
CA LEU A 434 5.93 18.32 -4.55
C LEU A 434 7.41 17.92 -4.67
N LEU A 435 7.79 16.78 -4.06
CA LEU A 435 9.16 16.29 -4.06
C LEU A 435 9.63 15.91 -5.47
N VAL A 436 8.75 15.44 -6.36
CA VAL A 436 9.05 15.21 -7.79
C VAL A 436 9.51 16.49 -8.51
N LEU A 437 9.10 17.68 -8.04
CA LEU A 437 9.58 18.95 -8.61
C LEU A 437 11.04 19.23 -8.27
N LEU A 438 11.54 18.64 -7.18
CA LEU A 438 12.93 18.70 -6.75
C LEU A 438 13.72 17.56 -7.38
N GLU A 439 13.24 16.33 -7.23
CA GLU A 439 13.87 15.10 -7.70
C GLU A 439 12.97 14.34 -8.68
N ARG A 440 13.24 14.50 -9.98
CA ARG A 440 12.42 13.90 -11.05
C ARG A 440 12.40 12.37 -11.01
N ASP A 441 13.43 11.75 -10.45
CA ASP A 441 13.59 10.30 -10.36
C ASP A 441 12.55 9.63 -9.43
N LEU A 442 11.84 10.42 -8.60
CA LEU A 442 10.76 9.94 -7.72
C LEU A 442 9.38 9.92 -8.40
N LEU A 443 9.29 10.31 -9.67
CA LEU A 443 8.02 10.37 -10.42
C LEU A 443 7.25 9.05 -10.38
N ILE A 444 7.95 7.93 -10.59
CA ILE A 444 7.32 6.60 -10.63
C ILE A 444 6.64 6.29 -9.29
N TRP A 445 7.28 6.61 -8.16
CA TRP A 445 6.70 6.39 -6.85
C TRP A 445 5.50 7.29 -6.60
N ALA A 446 5.61 8.57 -6.95
CA ALA A 446 4.49 9.49 -6.82
C ALA A 446 3.27 9.03 -7.63
N VAL A 447 3.48 8.49 -8.84
CA VAL A 447 2.42 7.90 -9.67
C VAL A 447 1.82 6.66 -8.99
N ILE A 448 2.63 5.72 -8.50
CA ILE A 448 2.12 4.52 -7.81
C ILE A 448 1.28 4.92 -6.59
N LEU A 449 1.79 5.82 -5.76
CA LEU A 449 1.10 6.29 -4.56
C LEU A 449 -0.21 7.02 -4.89
N LEU A 450 -0.25 7.79 -5.98
CA LEU A 450 -1.46 8.50 -6.41
C LEU A 450 -2.62 7.52 -6.70
N PHE A 451 -2.33 6.38 -7.32
CA PHE A 451 -3.32 5.38 -7.72
C PHE A 451 -3.66 4.35 -6.65
N MET A 452 -2.82 4.21 -5.62
CA MET A 452 -3.11 3.35 -4.50
C MET A 452 -4.37 3.84 -3.74
N PRO A 453 -5.22 2.98 -3.17
CA PRO A 453 -6.25 3.41 -2.22
C PRO A 453 -5.61 3.99 -0.95
N VAL A 454 -6.18 5.05 -0.37
CA VAL A 454 -5.67 5.62 0.89
C VAL A 454 -6.24 4.90 2.11
N ALA A 455 -7.49 4.44 2.01
CA ALA A 455 -8.14 3.70 3.08
C ALA A 455 -7.81 2.22 2.96
N ASP A 456 -7.32 1.64 4.04
CA ASP A 456 -7.09 0.21 4.17
C ASP A 456 -8.28 -0.54 4.81
N GLU A 457 -8.25 -1.87 4.81
CA GLU A 457 -9.20 -2.71 5.53
C GLU A 457 -9.02 -2.58 7.05
N PRO A 458 -10.05 -2.13 7.78
CA PRO A 458 -9.94 -1.93 9.21
C PRO A 458 -9.84 -3.24 9.99
N ALA A 459 -9.07 -3.21 11.08
CA ALA A 459 -9.02 -4.33 12.03
C ALA A 459 -10.41 -4.58 12.65
N LEU A 460 -10.65 -5.82 13.08
CA LEU A 460 -11.93 -6.18 13.71
C LEU A 460 -12.17 -5.37 14.99
N ASN A 461 -11.13 -5.08 15.76
CA ASN A 461 -11.14 -4.10 16.86
C ASN A 461 -10.23 -2.91 16.52
N ASP A 462 -10.83 -1.86 15.96
CA ASP A 462 -10.16 -0.63 15.52
C ASP A 462 -10.25 0.52 16.54
N VAL A 463 -10.94 0.32 17.66
CA VAL A 463 -11.11 1.34 18.70
C VAL A 463 -9.99 1.26 19.75
N SER A 464 -9.44 0.06 19.98
CA SER A 464 -8.46 -0.14 21.05
C SER A 464 -7.11 0.47 20.70
N GLU A 465 -6.50 1.14 21.69
CA GLU A 465 -5.24 1.88 21.53
C GLU A 465 -4.00 0.98 21.57
N LEU A 466 -2.87 1.54 21.15
CA LEU A 466 -1.56 0.89 21.20
C LEU A 466 -0.90 1.08 22.58
N ASP A 467 0.19 0.33 22.79
CA ASP A 467 1.03 0.49 23.97
C ASP A 467 2.19 1.45 23.65
N ASN A 468 2.63 2.23 24.64
CA ASN A 468 3.65 3.30 24.46
C ASN A 468 4.93 2.86 23.72
N TRP A 469 5.37 1.61 23.88
CA TRP A 469 6.55 1.09 23.16
C TRP A 469 6.32 0.94 21.65
N ARG A 470 5.11 0.53 21.23
CA ARG A 470 4.75 0.46 19.80
C ARG A 470 4.70 1.85 19.19
N ASP A 471 4.18 2.83 19.93
CA ASP A 471 4.19 4.22 19.45
C ASP A 471 5.62 4.75 19.25
N ALA A 472 6.54 4.42 20.17
CA ALA A 472 7.95 4.77 20.02
C ALA A 472 8.59 4.10 18.79
N LEU A 473 8.29 2.82 18.54
CA LEU A 473 8.76 2.11 17.36
C LEU A 473 8.18 2.67 16.05
N GLY A 474 6.90 3.07 16.05
CA GLY A 474 6.28 3.68 14.88
C GLY A 474 6.86 5.05 14.57
N PHE A 475 7.17 5.85 15.60
CA PHE A 475 7.92 7.09 15.43
C PHE A 475 9.34 6.83 14.88
N LEU A 476 10.04 5.83 15.39
CA LEU A 476 11.34 5.42 14.85
C LEU A 476 11.27 5.03 13.37
N ALA A 477 10.22 4.30 12.97
CA ALA A 477 10.00 3.93 11.57
C ALA A 477 9.82 5.16 10.67
N LEU A 478 9.08 6.18 11.12
CA LEU A 478 8.95 7.45 10.40
C LEU A 478 10.28 8.22 10.34
N VAL A 479 11.08 8.21 11.41
CA VAL A 479 12.42 8.81 11.40
C VAL A 479 13.34 8.11 10.40
N ILE A 480 13.29 6.78 10.33
CA ILE A 480 14.05 5.99 9.35
C ILE A 480 13.61 6.35 7.93
N LEU A 481 12.29 6.38 7.66
CA LEU A 481 11.75 6.81 6.37
C LEU A 481 12.31 8.17 5.94
N VAL A 482 12.18 9.18 6.80
CA VAL A 482 12.63 10.56 6.51
C VAL A 482 14.13 10.59 6.29
N SER A 483 14.91 9.83 7.06
CA SER A 483 16.36 9.73 6.94
C SER A 483 16.79 9.07 5.62
N ILE A 484 15.98 8.19 5.04
CA ILE A 484 16.27 7.57 3.75
C ILE A 484 15.88 8.51 2.60
N VAL A 485 14.70 9.13 2.67
CA VAL A 485 14.10 9.86 1.54
C VAL A 485 14.65 11.29 1.41
N LEU A 486 15.03 11.94 2.52
CA LEU A 486 15.47 13.33 2.49
C LEU A 486 17.00 13.46 2.52
N PRO A 487 17.54 14.48 1.84
CA PRO A 487 18.96 14.81 1.91
C PRO A 487 19.35 15.31 3.31
N PRO A 488 20.63 15.18 3.68
CA PRO A 488 21.12 15.69 4.95
C PRO A 488 21.00 17.21 5.07
N PRO A 489 20.71 17.75 6.26
CA PRO A 489 20.74 19.20 6.50
C PRO A 489 22.14 19.76 6.21
N GLY A 490 22.22 20.98 5.68
CA GLY A 490 23.49 21.63 5.33
C GLY A 490 24.48 21.80 6.50
N THR A 491 23.97 21.86 7.73
CA THR A 491 24.81 21.86 8.93
C THR A 491 25.53 20.52 9.13
N VAL A 492 24.86 19.41 8.83
CA VAL A 492 25.45 18.07 8.96
C VAL A 492 26.46 17.82 7.85
N THR A 493 26.18 18.25 6.63
CA THR A 493 27.13 18.11 5.51
C THR A 493 28.42 18.88 5.77
N GLN A 494 28.31 20.11 6.32
CA GLN A 494 29.45 20.89 6.77
C GLN A 494 30.23 20.20 7.90
N MET A 495 29.54 19.63 8.90
CA MET A 495 30.21 18.90 9.99
C MET A 495 30.92 17.64 9.51
N LEU A 496 30.39 16.96 8.49
CA LEU A 496 30.95 15.73 7.93
C LEU A 496 32.03 15.99 6.86
N ASN A 497 32.27 17.26 6.47
CA ASN A 497 33.11 17.65 5.34
C ASN A 497 32.70 16.92 4.04
N ILE A 498 31.43 17.02 3.65
CA ILE A 498 30.83 16.39 2.44
C ILE A 498 29.97 17.41 1.69
#